data_AF-R4PNB1-F1
#
_entry.id   AF-R4PNB1-F1
#
_cell.length_a   1.000
_cell.length_b   1.000
_cell.length_c   1.000
_cell.angle_alpha   90.00
_cell.angle_beta   90.00
_cell.angle_gamma   90.00
#
_symmetry.space_group_name_H-M   'P 1'
#
loop_
_entity.id
_entity.type
_entity.pdbx_description
1 polymer ?
#
loop_
_entity_poly.entity_id
_entity_poly.type
_entity_poly.pdbx_seq_one_letter_code
_entity_poly.pdbx_strand_id
1 'polypeptide(L)'
;MDLLKSHKRRSRISEVLYITLNIGLALSLFVVVLSVQSTWLAYLLVLLSKWRALAVRPRFWFANLVANLVDIIVGLAVVTLMYAASGIVPLQAALAVIYSVWLLFIKPRSSKLYVAIQAAAAVFFGVTALSLVAYAPHSTIFVAGMWLIGYSSARHVLGSYEENMTVLYSLIAGLMFAELGWLGYHWLFAYTLPGFGQIKLSQLAILTTLYCFVAERAYASYHRHGVVKTRDILMPTLLALSITIVLVIFYNDVSAIKSV
;
A
#
# COMPACT_ATOMS: atom_id res chain seq x y z
N MET A 1 -45.10 0.79 -19.64
CA MET A 1 -43.92 1.68 -19.84
C MET A 1 -42.67 0.92 -19.36
N ASP A 2 -42.36 -0.17 -20.05
CA ASP A 2 -41.40 -1.21 -19.65
C ASP A 2 -39.97 -0.99 -20.16
N LEU A 3 -39.60 0.25 -20.48
CA LEU A 3 -38.27 0.57 -21.04
C LEU A 3 -37.20 0.93 -19.99
N LEU A 4 -37.53 0.88 -18.69
CA LEU A 4 -36.60 1.24 -17.61
C LEU A 4 -35.94 0.04 -16.90
N LYS A 5 -36.18 -1.21 -17.34
CA LYS A 5 -35.51 -2.40 -16.77
C LYS A 5 -34.23 -2.84 -17.50
N SER A 6 -33.73 -2.05 -18.45
CA SER A 6 -32.52 -2.37 -19.24
C SER A 6 -31.26 -1.61 -18.78
N HIS A 7 -30.95 -1.64 -17.49
CA HIS A 7 -29.74 -0.98 -16.97
C HIS A 7 -28.96 -1.80 -15.93
N LYS A 8 -28.97 -3.14 -16.06
CA LYS A 8 -28.27 -4.01 -15.11
C LYS A 8 -27.54 -5.21 -15.72
N ARG A 9 -27.09 -5.11 -16.97
CA ARG A 9 -26.05 -6.02 -17.51
C ARG A 9 -24.86 -5.18 -17.91
N ARG A 10 -23.73 -5.28 -17.19
CA ARG A 10 -22.44 -4.91 -17.78
C ARG A 10 -22.31 -5.70 -19.06
N SER A 11 -22.11 -5.01 -20.18
CA SER A 11 -21.85 -5.69 -21.46
C SER A 11 -20.61 -6.56 -21.31
N ARG A 12 -20.63 -7.80 -21.83
CA ARG A 12 -19.47 -8.70 -21.84
C ARG A 12 -18.22 -8.03 -22.42
N ILE A 13 -18.41 -7.10 -23.38
CA ILE A 13 -17.34 -6.30 -23.97
C ILE A 13 -16.69 -5.39 -22.93
N SER A 14 -17.47 -4.76 -22.05
CA SER A 14 -16.95 -3.88 -21.00
C SER A 14 -16.11 -4.66 -19.98
N GLU A 15 -16.53 -5.88 -19.66
CA GLU A 15 -15.81 -6.77 -18.74
C GLU A 15 -14.50 -7.28 -19.36
N VAL A 16 -14.51 -7.70 -20.62
CA VAL A 16 -13.30 -8.09 -21.35
C VAL A 16 -12.32 -6.93 -21.44
N LEU A 17 -12.78 -5.74 -21.86
CA LEU A 17 -11.94 -4.54 -21.92
C LEU A 17 -11.35 -4.18 -20.55
N TYR A 18 -12.13 -4.31 -19.49
CA TYR A 18 -11.65 -4.09 -18.13
C TYR A 18 -10.50 -5.05 -17.76
N ILE A 19 -10.66 -6.35 -18.06
CA ILE A 19 -9.64 -7.35 -17.76
C ILE A 19 -8.38 -7.10 -18.60
N THR A 20 -8.55 -6.96 -19.92
CA THR A 20 -7.44 -6.76 -20.86
C THR A 20 -6.64 -5.50 -20.55
N LEU A 21 -7.28 -4.38 -20.23
CA LEU A 21 -6.57 -3.13 -19.91
C LEU A 21 -5.78 -3.23 -18.60
N ASN A 22 -6.32 -3.89 -17.56
CA ASN A 22 -5.61 -4.04 -16.29
C ASN A 22 -4.42 -5.02 -16.39
N ILE A 23 -4.61 -6.15 -17.07
CA ILE A 23 -3.51 -7.09 -17.34
C ILE A 23 -2.48 -6.44 -18.25
N GLY A 24 -2.93 -5.72 -19.29
CA GLY A 24 -2.07 -4.97 -20.20
C GLY A 24 -1.22 -3.92 -19.48
N LEU A 25 -1.79 -3.22 -18.48
CA LEU A 25 -1.02 -2.33 -17.62
C LEU A 25 0.07 -3.08 -16.87
N ALA A 26 -0.25 -4.16 -16.15
CA ALA A 26 0.75 -4.93 -15.41
C ALA A 26 1.86 -5.49 -16.32
N LEU A 27 1.49 -5.99 -17.49
CA LEU A 27 2.43 -6.47 -18.50
C LEU A 27 3.30 -5.33 -19.04
N SER A 28 2.74 -4.15 -19.28
CA SER A 28 3.51 -2.99 -19.75
C SER A 28 4.57 -2.55 -18.72
N LEU A 29 4.22 -2.56 -17.42
CA LEU A 29 5.18 -2.26 -16.36
C LEU A 29 6.30 -3.31 -16.33
N PHE A 30 5.96 -4.60 -16.47
CA PHE A 30 6.94 -5.68 -16.56
C PHE A 30 7.90 -5.49 -17.74
N VAL A 31 7.37 -5.24 -18.94
CA VAL A 31 8.18 -5.05 -20.15
C VAL A 31 9.07 -3.82 -20.04
N VAL A 32 8.56 -2.70 -19.50
CA VAL A 32 9.33 -1.46 -19.33
C VAL A 32 10.48 -1.67 -18.34
N VAL A 33 10.23 -2.29 -17.19
CA VAL A 33 11.27 -2.56 -16.20
C VAL A 33 12.30 -3.57 -16.74
N LEU A 34 11.86 -4.61 -17.45
CA LEU A 34 12.73 -5.64 -18.02
C LEU A 34 13.62 -5.10 -19.15
N SER A 35 13.05 -4.33 -20.07
CA SER A 35 13.72 -3.97 -21.34
C SER A 35 14.36 -2.59 -21.29
N VAL A 36 13.68 -1.61 -20.68
CA VAL A 36 14.12 -0.20 -20.66
C VAL A 36 14.90 0.11 -19.39
N GLN A 37 14.74 -0.69 -18.32
CA GLN A 37 15.37 -0.50 -17.02
C GLN A 37 15.16 0.91 -16.44
N SER A 38 14.02 1.53 -16.74
CA SER A 38 13.69 2.89 -16.27
C SER A 38 12.52 2.86 -15.29
N THR A 39 12.80 3.14 -14.02
CA THR A 39 11.79 3.25 -12.96
C THR A 39 10.84 4.43 -13.21
N TRP A 40 11.36 5.55 -13.72
CA TRP A 40 10.59 6.77 -13.97
C TRP A 40 9.50 6.59 -15.03
N LEU A 41 9.82 5.88 -16.13
CA LEU A 41 8.83 5.57 -17.16
C LEU A 41 7.72 4.68 -16.62
N ALA A 42 8.06 3.67 -15.81
CA ALA A 42 7.07 2.80 -15.18
C ALA A 42 6.20 3.56 -14.15
N TYR A 43 6.76 4.46 -13.36
CA TYR A 43 5.97 5.34 -12.49
C TYR A 43 5.01 6.24 -13.28
N LEU A 44 5.47 6.83 -14.38
CA LEU A 44 4.63 7.64 -15.25
C LEU A 44 3.45 6.82 -15.80
N LEU A 45 3.68 5.59 -16.24
CA LEU A 45 2.61 4.68 -16.69
C LEU A 45 1.59 4.38 -15.59
N VAL A 46 2.04 4.15 -14.35
CA VAL A 46 1.14 3.96 -13.20
C VAL A 46 0.26 5.19 -13.00
N LEU A 47 0.83 6.40 -13.02
CA LEU A 47 0.08 7.65 -12.84
C LEU A 47 -0.90 7.91 -13.99
N LEU A 48 -0.46 7.71 -15.24
CA LEU A 48 -1.31 7.83 -16.44
C LEU A 48 -2.46 6.84 -16.44
N SER A 49 -2.27 5.63 -15.87
CA SER A 49 -3.37 4.66 -15.73
C SER A 49 -4.54 5.19 -14.88
N LYS A 50 -4.30 6.20 -14.04
CA LYS A 50 -5.31 6.85 -13.19
C LYS A 50 -5.94 8.08 -13.82
N TRP A 51 -5.80 8.29 -15.13
CA TRP A 51 -6.37 9.44 -15.86
C TRP A 51 -7.83 9.75 -15.52
N ARG A 52 -8.64 8.73 -15.19
CA ARG A 52 -10.03 8.87 -14.73
C ARG A 52 -10.20 9.78 -13.50
N ALA A 53 -9.20 9.84 -12.61
CA ALA A 53 -9.22 10.73 -11.46
C ALA A 53 -9.23 12.21 -11.87
N LEU A 54 -8.61 12.54 -13.01
CA LEU A 54 -8.51 13.89 -13.58
C LEU A 54 -9.60 14.19 -14.62
N ALA A 55 -10.31 13.19 -15.11
CA ALA A 55 -11.40 13.33 -16.10
C ALA A 55 -12.68 13.99 -15.54
N VAL A 56 -12.62 14.59 -14.35
CA VAL A 56 -13.72 15.33 -13.72
C VAL A 56 -13.45 16.84 -13.70
N ARG A 57 -14.41 17.64 -13.27
CA ARG A 57 -14.23 19.10 -13.11
C ARG A 57 -13.02 19.39 -12.21
N PRO A 58 -12.15 20.37 -12.56
CA PRO A 58 -10.91 20.66 -11.81
C PRO A 58 -11.07 20.81 -10.30
N ARG A 59 -12.18 21.40 -9.84
CA ARG A 59 -12.49 21.53 -8.40
C ARG A 59 -12.54 20.21 -7.62
N PHE A 60 -12.76 19.07 -8.28
CA PHE A 60 -12.85 17.75 -7.66
C PHE A 60 -11.58 16.91 -7.82
N TRP A 61 -10.54 17.43 -8.50
CA TRP A 61 -9.31 16.67 -8.72
C TRP A 61 -8.65 16.24 -7.42
N PHE A 62 -8.55 17.15 -6.45
CA PHE A 62 -7.96 16.83 -5.15
C PHE A 62 -8.69 15.68 -4.46
N ALA A 63 -10.02 15.73 -4.40
CA ALA A 63 -10.83 14.67 -3.79
C ALA A 63 -10.63 13.31 -4.49
N ASN A 64 -10.58 13.31 -5.83
CA ASN A 64 -10.36 12.09 -6.60
C ASN A 64 -8.94 11.55 -6.47
N LEU A 65 -7.92 12.40 -6.45
CA LEU A 65 -6.54 11.97 -6.22
C LEU A 65 -6.42 11.31 -4.85
N VAL A 66 -6.96 11.96 -3.83
CA VAL A 66 -6.96 11.44 -2.46
C VAL A 66 -7.69 10.08 -2.37
N ALA A 67 -8.80 9.91 -3.07
CA ALA A 67 -9.53 8.64 -3.13
C ALA A 67 -8.76 7.51 -3.86
N ASN A 68 -7.79 7.85 -4.69
CA ASN A 68 -6.96 6.88 -5.43
C ASN A 68 -5.55 6.73 -4.84
N LEU A 69 -5.20 7.43 -3.75
CA LEU A 69 -3.84 7.42 -3.19
C LEU A 69 -3.36 6.02 -2.82
N VAL A 70 -4.21 5.20 -2.19
CA VAL A 70 -3.88 3.81 -1.81
C VAL A 70 -3.49 2.98 -3.04
N ASP A 71 -4.24 3.10 -4.12
CA ASP A 71 -3.96 2.39 -5.38
C ASP A 71 -2.73 2.94 -6.11
N ILE A 72 -2.46 4.25 -6.01
CA ILE A 72 -1.24 4.86 -6.52
C ILE A 72 -0.03 4.35 -5.72
N ILE A 73 -0.09 4.34 -4.39
CA ILE A 73 0.99 3.87 -3.51
C ILE A 73 1.34 2.42 -3.84
N VAL A 74 0.34 1.53 -3.95
CA VAL A 74 0.60 0.12 -4.30
C VAL A 74 1.19 -0.01 -5.71
N GLY A 75 0.69 0.76 -6.69
CA GLY A 75 1.25 0.76 -8.03
C GLY A 75 2.71 1.20 -8.09
N LEU A 76 3.04 2.31 -7.43
CA LEU A 76 4.42 2.81 -7.34
C LEU A 76 5.30 1.82 -6.58
N ALA A 77 4.81 1.24 -5.47
CA ALA A 77 5.55 0.26 -4.70
C ALA A 77 5.90 -0.99 -5.51
N VAL A 78 4.95 -1.52 -6.28
CA VAL A 78 5.22 -2.68 -7.13
C VAL A 78 6.26 -2.34 -8.21
N VAL A 79 6.19 -1.16 -8.83
CA VAL A 79 7.22 -0.75 -9.80
C VAL A 79 8.60 -0.70 -9.14
N THR A 80 8.72 -0.13 -7.93
CA THR A 80 9.98 -0.11 -7.18
C THR A 80 10.50 -1.52 -6.90
N LEU A 81 9.62 -2.42 -6.46
CA LEU A 81 9.97 -3.81 -6.16
C LEU A 81 10.38 -4.57 -7.43
N MET A 82 9.68 -4.36 -8.55
CA MET A 82 10.04 -4.96 -9.84
C MET A 82 11.42 -4.48 -10.31
N TYR A 83 11.72 -3.20 -10.09
CA TYR A 83 13.05 -2.66 -10.40
C TYR A 83 14.12 -3.21 -9.47
N ALA A 84 13.86 -3.35 -8.16
CA ALA A 84 14.77 -3.99 -7.21
C ALA A 84 14.98 -5.50 -7.49
N ALA A 85 14.04 -6.14 -8.18
CA ALA A 85 14.14 -7.51 -8.68
C ALA A 85 14.86 -7.63 -10.05
N SER A 86 15.47 -6.55 -10.56
CA SER A 86 16.19 -6.58 -11.84
C SER A 86 17.26 -7.67 -11.85
N GLY A 87 17.32 -8.43 -12.95
CA GLY A 87 18.16 -9.61 -13.09
C GLY A 87 17.50 -10.92 -12.64
N ILE A 88 16.35 -10.87 -11.95
CA ILE A 88 15.58 -12.05 -11.52
C ILE A 88 14.21 -12.05 -12.20
N VAL A 89 14.19 -12.46 -13.48
CA VAL A 89 12.97 -12.43 -14.32
C VAL A 89 11.77 -13.14 -13.68
N PRO A 90 11.91 -14.34 -13.05
CA PRO A 90 10.77 -14.99 -12.40
C PRO A 90 10.13 -14.15 -11.28
N LEU A 91 10.94 -13.40 -10.53
CA LEU A 91 10.46 -12.52 -9.46
C LEU A 91 9.74 -11.29 -10.00
N GLN A 92 10.27 -10.69 -11.07
CA GLN A 92 9.60 -9.59 -11.78
C GLN A 92 8.26 -10.04 -12.36
N ALA A 93 8.20 -11.24 -12.95
CA ALA A 93 6.96 -11.82 -13.46
C ALA A 93 5.95 -12.09 -12.34
N ALA A 94 6.41 -12.65 -11.21
CA ALA A 94 5.56 -12.87 -10.03
C ALA A 94 4.96 -11.55 -9.50
N LEU A 95 5.75 -10.47 -9.44
CA LEU A 95 5.28 -9.14 -9.04
C LEU A 95 4.24 -8.57 -10.03
N ALA A 96 4.41 -8.80 -11.34
CA ALA A 96 3.42 -8.41 -12.35
C ALA A 96 2.09 -9.19 -12.19
N VAL A 97 2.16 -10.48 -11.85
CA VAL A 97 0.97 -11.28 -11.54
C VAL A 97 0.29 -10.78 -10.27
N ILE A 98 1.05 -10.50 -9.21
CA ILE A 98 0.53 -9.90 -7.96
C ILE A 98 -0.19 -8.57 -8.26
N TYR A 99 0.39 -7.72 -9.10
CA TYR A 99 -0.24 -6.45 -9.48
C TYR A 99 -1.51 -6.65 -10.33
N SER A 100 -1.51 -7.64 -11.21
CA SER A 100 -2.72 -8.01 -11.96
C SER A 100 -3.84 -8.46 -11.01
N VAL A 101 -3.50 -9.28 -10.00
CA VAL A 101 -4.45 -9.71 -8.96
C VAL A 101 -4.96 -8.52 -8.15
N TRP A 102 -4.07 -7.58 -7.80
CA TRP A 102 -4.44 -6.32 -7.13
C TRP A 102 -5.51 -5.56 -7.94
N LEU A 103 -5.24 -5.31 -9.23
CA LEU A 103 -6.13 -4.52 -10.10
C LEU A 103 -7.47 -5.22 -10.35
N LEU A 104 -7.48 -6.54 -10.51
CA LEU A 104 -8.67 -7.29 -10.91
C LEU A 104 -9.55 -7.70 -9.73
N PHE A 105 -8.97 -8.06 -8.58
CA PHE A 105 -9.70 -8.71 -7.50
C PHE A 105 -9.72 -7.94 -6.18
N ILE A 106 -8.61 -7.30 -5.81
CA ILE A 106 -8.50 -6.63 -4.50
C ILE A 106 -9.05 -5.21 -4.58
N LYS A 107 -8.52 -4.40 -5.51
CA LYS A 107 -8.91 -2.99 -5.70
C LYS A 107 -10.42 -2.78 -5.89
N PRO A 108 -11.15 -3.57 -6.70
CA PRO A 108 -12.57 -3.25 -7.00
C PRO A 108 -13.52 -3.51 -5.84
N ARG A 109 -13.04 -4.17 -4.77
CA ARG A 109 -13.86 -4.52 -3.61
C ARG A 109 -13.95 -3.33 -2.66
N SER A 110 -15.14 -3.10 -2.11
CA SER A 110 -15.44 -1.96 -1.22
C SER A 110 -15.96 -2.36 0.16
N SER A 111 -16.00 -3.67 0.49
CA SER A 111 -16.39 -4.06 1.85
C SER A 111 -15.30 -3.65 2.84
N LYS A 112 -15.69 -3.37 4.10
CA LYS A 112 -14.79 -2.89 5.17
C LYS A 112 -13.51 -3.73 5.27
N LEU A 113 -13.62 -5.07 5.17
CA LEU A 113 -12.47 -5.97 5.18
C LEU A 113 -11.54 -5.74 3.98
N TYR A 114 -12.07 -5.64 2.76
CA TYR A 114 -11.24 -5.40 1.58
C TYR A 114 -10.62 -4.00 1.59
N VAL A 115 -11.32 -2.99 2.11
CA VAL A 115 -10.76 -1.65 2.32
C VAL A 115 -9.60 -1.69 3.31
N ALA A 116 -9.74 -2.42 4.43
CA ALA A 116 -8.65 -2.64 5.38
C ALA A 116 -7.46 -3.39 4.75
N ILE A 117 -7.71 -4.42 3.93
CA ILE A 117 -6.66 -5.14 3.19
C ILE A 117 -5.95 -4.21 2.20
N GLN A 118 -6.68 -3.37 1.48
CA GLN A 118 -6.09 -2.39 0.55
C GLN A 118 -5.20 -1.39 1.28
N ALA A 119 -5.65 -0.85 2.41
CA ALA A 119 -4.86 0.05 3.24
C ALA A 119 -3.62 -0.65 3.81
N ALA A 120 -3.77 -1.87 4.35
CA ALA A 120 -2.64 -2.66 4.86
C ALA A 120 -1.61 -2.97 3.76
N ALA A 121 -2.05 -3.28 2.54
CA ALA A 121 -1.17 -3.48 1.40
C ALA A 121 -0.43 -2.20 1.01
N ALA A 122 -1.10 -1.04 1.01
CA ALA A 122 -0.46 0.24 0.75
C ALA A 122 0.58 0.60 1.83
N VAL A 123 0.29 0.33 3.11
CA VAL A 123 1.29 0.48 4.18
C VAL A 123 2.47 -0.47 3.96
N PHE A 124 2.21 -1.77 3.82
CA PHE A 124 3.28 -2.77 3.74
C PHE A 124 4.18 -2.57 2.51
N PHE A 125 3.59 -2.54 1.31
CA PHE A 125 4.35 -2.38 0.08
C PHE A 125 4.90 -0.96 -0.06
N GLY A 126 4.12 0.07 0.30
CA GLY A 126 4.54 1.47 0.24
C GLY A 126 5.75 1.75 1.12
N VAL A 127 5.72 1.32 2.40
CA VAL A 127 6.84 1.53 3.32
C VAL A 127 8.05 0.68 2.91
N THR A 128 7.84 -0.55 2.42
CA THR A 128 8.95 -1.37 1.91
C THR A 128 9.63 -0.71 0.71
N ALA A 129 8.85 -0.27 -0.27
CA ALA A 129 9.37 0.42 -1.45
C ALA A 129 10.06 1.75 -1.09
N LEU A 130 9.46 2.53 -0.19
CA LEU A 130 10.04 3.78 0.29
C LEU A 130 11.38 3.52 1.01
N SER A 131 11.46 2.48 1.83
CA SER A 131 12.68 2.04 2.53
C SER A 131 13.78 1.60 1.56
N LEU A 132 13.43 0.98 0.42
CA LEU A 132 14.40 0.58 -0.61
C LEU A 132 15.01 1.78 -1.34
N VAL A 133 14.21 2.82 -1.58
CA VAL A 133 14.67 4.03 -2.29
C VAL A 133 15.32 5.04 -1.33
N ALA A 134 15.16 4.85 -0.01
CA ALA A 134 15.63 5.75 1.04
C ALA A 134 17.16 5.90 1.14
N TYR A 135 17.95 5.18 0.33
CA TYR A 135 19.41 5.23 0.37
C TYR A 135 20.03 6.54 -0.18
N ALA A 136 19.23 7.49 -0.67
CA ALA A 136 19.75 8.65 -1.40
C ALA A 136 19.14 10.04 -1.11
N PRO A 137 17.93 10.23 -0.52
CA PRO A 137 17.44 11.57 -0.24
C PRO A 137 17.38 11.91 1.27
N HIS A 138 17.57 13.20 1.56
CA HIS A 138 17.26 13.90 2.80
C HIS A 138 16.06 13.28 3.54
N SER A 139 16.19 13.10 4.86
CA SER A 139 15.17 12.53 5.75
C SER A 139 13.78 13.13 5.56
N THR A 140 13.69 14.39 5.12
CA THR A 140 12.44 15.08 4.76
C THR A 140 11.59 14.32 3.74
N ILE A 141 12.18 13.78 2.67
CA ILE A 141 11.42 13.07 1.61
C ILE A 141 10.89 11.74 2.16
N PHE A 142 11.70 11.04 2.93
CA PHE A 142 11.28 9.80 3.58
C PHE A 142 10.13 10.04 4.56
N VAL A 143 10.26 11.05 5.43
CA VAL A 143 9.24 11.43 6.41
C VAL A 143 7.95 11.88 5.73
N ALA A 144 8.04 12.68 4.66
CA ALA A 144 6.88 13.10 3.88
C ALA A 144 6.19 11.91 3.19
N GLY A 145 6.96 10.95 2.66
CA GLY A 145 6.43 9.71 2.10
C GLY A 145 5.70 8.87 3.14
N MET A 146 6.28 8.71 4.34
CA MET A 146 5.65 8.02 5.46
C MET A 146 4.35 8.71 5.88
N TRP A 147 4.37 10.04 6.02
CA TRP A 147 3.17 10.84 6.31
C TRP A 147 2.06 10.58 5.29
N LEU A 148 2.39 10.60 4.00
CA LEU A 148 1.43 10.37 2.93
C LEU A 148 0.84 8.96 2.97
N ILE A 149 1.65 7.94 3.26
CA ILE A 149 1.21 6.55 3.41
C ILE A 149 0.26 6.41 4.60
N GLY A 150 0.60 6.99 5.76
CA GLY A 150 -0.24 6.97 6.96
C GLY A 150 -1.57 7.69 6.74
N TYR A 151 -1.51 8.91 6.20
CA TYR A 151 -2.69 9.72 5.90
C TYR A 151 -3.64 9.01 4.93
N SER A 152 -3.12 8.50 3.81
CA SER A 152 -3.94 7.86 2.78
C SER A 152 -4.57 6.56 3.28
N SER A 153 -3.81 5.72 3.98
CA SER A 153 -4.28 4.44 4.51
C SER A 153 -5.35 4.64 5.58
N ALA A 154 -5.14 5.57 6.51
CA ALA A 154 -6.13 5.90 7.53
C ALA A 154 -7.42 6.46 6.91
N ARG A 155 -7.28 7.39 5.97
CA ARG A 155 -8.43 7.98 5.27
C ARG A 155 -9.25 6.95 4.53
N HIS A 156 -8.58 5.99 3.87
CA HIS A 156 -9.22 4.92 3.12
C HIS A 156 -10.07 4.03 4.04
N VAL A 157 -9.52 3.64 5.20
CA VAL A 157 -10.24 2.84 6.19
C VAL A 157 -11.39 3.63 6.80
N LEU A 158 -11.13 4.81 7.35
CA LEU A 158 -12.13 5.65 8.03
C LEU A 158 -13.30 6.03 7.11
N GLY A 159 -13.03 6.26 5.82
CA GLY A 159 -14.06 6.51 4.82
C GLY A 159 -15.06 5.37 4.67
N SER A 160 -14.66 4.11 4.95
CA SER A 160 -15.58 2.96 4.93
C SER A 160 -16.47 2.84 6.17
N TYR A 161 -16.17 3.61 7.22
CA TYR A 161 -16.97 3.70 8.44
C TYR A 161 -17.81 4.98 8.50
N GLU A 162 -17.78 5.81 7.45
CA GLU A 162 -18.47 7.10 7.39
C GLU A 162 -18.12 8.03 8.56
N GLU A 163 -16.85 8.02 8.96
CA GLU A 163 -16.37 8.83 10.10
C GLU A 163 -16.50 10.33 9.82
N ASN A 164 -17.18 11.06 10.72
CA ASN A 164 -17.41 12.49 10.63
C ASN A 164 -16.10 13.27 10.56
N MET A 165 -15.11 12.88 11.37
CA MET A 165 -13.81 13.56 11.46
C MET A 165 -12.71 12.86 10.64
N THR A 166 -13.08 12.22 9.52
CA THR A 166 -12.16 11.45 8.66
C THR A 166 -10.86 12.22 8.35
N VAL A 167 -10.96 13.50 7.99
CA VAL A 167 -9.79 14.33 7.65
C VAL A 167 -8.84 14.46 8.85
N LEU A 168 -9.37 14.84 10.02
CA LEU A 168 -8.59 15.09 11.22
C LEU A 168 -7.87 13.82 11.69
N TYR A 169 -8.60 12.71 11.79
CA TYR A 169 -8.00 11.43 12.22
C TYR A 169 -6.96 10.92 11.22
N SER A 170 -7.16 11.16 9.92
CA SER A 170 -6.16 10.82 8.90
C SER A 170 -4.91 11.68 9.01
N LEU A 171 -5.04 12.97 9.34
CA LEU A 171 -3.89 13.86 9.57
C LEU A 171 -3.09 13.42 10.81
N ILE A 172 -3.77 13.03 11.89
CA ILE A 172 -3.13 12.47 13.09
C ILE A 172 -2.38 11.18 12.73
N ALA A 173 -3.01 10.27 11.99
CA ALA A 173 -2.36 9.03 11.54
C ALA A 173 -1.16 9.30 10.63
N GLY A 174 -1.26 10.28 9.72
CA GLY A 174 -0.13 10.74 8.91
C GLY A 174 1.01 11.27 9.77
N LEU A 175 0.73 12.10 10.79
CA LEU A 175 1.74 12.62 11.71
C LEU A 175 2.45 11.49 12.48
N MET A 176 1.68 10.53 13.02
CA MET A 176 2.24 9.34 13.67
C MET A 176 3.19 8.57 12.74
N PHE A 177 2.79 8.38 11.48
CA PHE A 177 3.66 7.74 10.49
C PHE A 177 4.90 8.57 10.15
N ALA A 178 4.79 9.90 10.13
CA ALA A 178 5.92 10.79 9.91
C ALA A 178 6.97 10.65 11.02
N GLU A 179 6.53 10.59 12.28
CA GLU A 179 7.39 10.37 13.45
C GLU A 179 8.05 8.99 13.43
N LEU A 180 7.26 7.93 13.18
CA LEU A 180 7.79 6.57 12.99
C LEU A 180 8.75 6.50 11.81
N GLY A 181 8.48 7.25 10.74
CA GLY A 181 9.32 7.40 9.57
C GLY A 181 10.65 8.07 9.90
N TRP A 182 10.62 9.14 10.69
CA TRP A 182 11.84 9.84 11.09
C TRP A 182 12.73 8.95 11.97
N LEU A 183 12.14 8.24 12.94
CA LEU A 183 12.85 7.25 13.76
C LEU A 183 13.39 6.10 12.89
N GLY A 184 12.52 5.55 12.04
CA GLY A 184 12.84 4.44 11.16
C GLY A 184 13.89 4.79 10.11
N TYR A 185 14.02 6.05 9.68
CA TYR A 185 15.08 6.48 8.77
C TYR A 185 16.47 6.39 9.40
N HIS A 186 16.60 6.72 10.69
CA HIS A 186 17.88 6.67 11.41
C HIS A 186 18.21 5.28 11.95
N TRP A 187 17.19 4.42 12.13
CA TRP A 187 17.33 3.04 12.60
C TRP A 187 16.62 2.06 11.66
N LEU A 188 16.92 2.15 10.37
CA LEU A 188 16.28 1.31 9.34
C LEU A 188 16.91 -0.07 9.30
N PHE A 189 16.21 -1.06 9.85
CA PHE A 189 16.55 -2.47 9.67
C PHE A 189 15.79 -3.05 8.48
N ALA A 190 16.50 -3.77 7.62
CA ALA A 190 15.91 -4.46 6.49
C ALA A 190 16.54 -5.85 6.34
N TYR A 191 15.69 -6.86 6.22
CA TYR A 191 16.10 -8.26 6.19
C TYR A 191 16.27 -8.75 4.76
N THR A 192 17.39 -9.39 4.47
CA THR A 192 17.62 -10.03 3.18
C THR A 192 16.80 -11.31 3.06
N LEU A 193 16.08 -11.45 1.95
CA LEU A 193 15.30 -12.65 1.66
C LEU A 193 16.04 -13.50 0.61
N PRO A 194 16.31 -14.80 0.88
CA PRO A 194 16.95 -15.68 -0.09
C PRO A 194 16.16 -15.74 -1.41
N GLY A 195 16.82 -15.42 -2.53
CA GLY A 195 16.20 -15.42 -3.86
C GLY A 195 15.45 -14.14 -4.26
N PHE A 196 15.48 -13.09 -3.44
CA PHE A 196 14.75 -11.83 -3.70
C PHE A 196 15.61 -10.67 -4.23
N GLY A 197 16.88 -10.95 -4.58
CA GLY A 197 17.78 -9.94 -5.14
C GLY A 197 18.01 -8.77 -4.19
N GLN A 198 17.79 -7.54 -4.67
CA GLN A 198 17.94 -6.33 -3.86
C GLN A 198 16.71 -6.03 -2.99
N ILE A 199 15.60 -6.77 -3.15
CA ILE A 199 14.43 -6.59 -2.30
C ILE A 199 14.78 -7.06 -0.88
N LYS A 200 14.75 -6.12 0.05
CA LYS A 200 14.87 -6.35 1.49
C LYS A 200 13.53 -6.09 2.17
N LEU A 201 13.20 -6.93 3.13
CA LEU A 201 12.00 -6.78 3.93
C LEU A 201 12.22 -5.71 5.01
N SER A 202 11.55 -4.58 4.89
CA SER A 202 11.68 -3.47 5.84
C SER A 202 11.03 -3.81 7.19
N GLN A 203 11.79 -3.75 8.28
CA GLN A 203 11.25 -3.92 9.63
C GLN A 203 10.18 -2.86 9.91
N LEU A 204 10.43 -1.61 9.49
CA LEU A 204 9.47 -0.51 9.63
C LEU A 204 8.14 -0.84 8.96
N ALA A 205 8.16 -1.41 7.75
CA ALA A 205 6.95 -1.79 7.04
C ALA A 205 6.13 -2.84 7.79
N ILE A 206 6.78 -3.83 8.42
CA ILE A 206 6.09 -4.83 9.24
C ILE A 206 5.45 -4.17 10.46
N LEU A 207 6.23 -3.38 11.22
CA LEU A 207 5.76 -2.75 12.45
C LEU A 207 4.60 -1.78 12.19
N THR A 208 4.68 -0.94 11.16
CA THR A 208 3.58 -0.02 10.82
C THR A 208 2.34 -0.76 10.35
N THR A 209 2.50 -1.89 9.64
CA THR A 209 1.36 -2.72 9.20
C THR A 209 0.67 -3.38 10.40
N LEU A 210 1.44 -3.92 11.35
CA LEU A 210 0.90 -4.52 12.59
C LEU A 210 0.20 -3.47 13.47
N TYR A 211 0.80 -2.29 13.60
CA TYR A 211 0.18 -1.16 14.28
C TYR A 211 -1.17 -0.80 13.64
N CYS A 212 -1.21 -0.65 12.32
CA CYS A 212 -2.46 -0.38 11.60
C CYS A 212 -3.49 -1.50 11.75
N PHE A 213 -3.06 -2.76 11.81
CA PHE A 213 -3.96 -3.89 12.03
C PHE A 213 -4.63 -3.80 13.41
N VAL A 214 -3.88 -3.52 14.47
CA VAL A 214 -4.44 -3.33 15.81
C VAL A 214 -5.34 -2.09 15.85
N ALA A 215 -4.90 -0.98 15.25
CA ALA A 215 -5.68 0.26 15.20
C ALA A 215 -7.02 0.09 14.47
N GLU A 216 -7.04 -0.61 13.33
CA GLU A 216 -8.27 -0.93 12.59
C GLU A 216 -9.20 -1.80 13.42
N ARG A 217 -8.69 -2.81 14.12
CA ARG A 217 -9.52 -3.68 14.98
C ARG A 217 -10.10 -2.93 16.18
N ALA A 218 -9.31 -2.05 16.80
CA ALA A 218 -9.77 -1.19 17.88
C ALA A 218 -10.88 -0.25 17.40
N TYR A 219 -10.68 0.40 16.24
CA TYR A 219 -11.67 1.29 15.67
C TYR A 219 -12.95 0.55 15.23
N ALA A 220 -12.81 -0.64 14.64
CA ALA A 220 -13.95 -1.49 14.29
C ALA A 220 -14.77 -1.93 15.52
N SER A 221 -14.10 -2.24 16.64
CA SER A 221 -14.75 -2.58 17.90
C SER A 221 -15.50 -1.37 18.47
N TYR A 222 -14.84 -0.20 18.52
CA TYR A 222 -15.45 1.05 18.95
C TYR A 222 -16.69 1.40 18.11
N HIS A 223 -16.60 1.33 16.79
CA HIS A 223 -17.73 1.65 15.91
C HIS A 223 -18.91 0.68 16.10
N ARG A 224 -18.66 -0.58 16.48
CA ARG A 224 -19.73 -1.56 16.72
C ARG A 224 -20.35 -1.46 18.12
N HIS A 225 -19.57 -1.04 19.11
CA HIS A 225 -19.93 -1.19 20.53
C HIS A 225 -19.93 0.11 21.34
N GLY A 226 -19.50 1.24 20.76
CA GLY A 226 -19.28 2.51 21.47
C GLY A 226 -18.06 2.51 22.40
N VAL A 227 -17.43 1.35 22.60
CA VAL A 227 -16.24 1.14 23.43
C VAL A 227 -15.36 0.08 22.78
N VAL A 228 -14.04 0.17 22.98
CA VAL A 228 -13.11 -0.85 22.51
C VAL A 228 -13.20 -2.05 23.44
N LYS A 229 -13.72 -3.18 22.95
CA LYS A 229 -13.81 -4.42 23.73
C LYS A 229 -12.52 -5.21 23.62
N THR A 230 -11.95 -5.59 24.76
CA THR A 230 -10.72 -6.41 24.84
C THR A 230 -10.80 -7.66 23.98
N ARG A 231 -11.95 -8.34 23.95
CA ARG A 231 -12.15 -9.58 23.16
C ARG A 231 -11.91 -9.38 21.65
N ASP A 232 -12.20 -8.19 21.12
CA ASP A 232 -12.08 -7.92 19.69
C ASP A 232 -10.64 -7.56 19.28
N ILE A 233 -9.84 -7.05 20.24
CA ILE A 233 -8.47 -6.58 20.00
C ILE A 233 -7.39 -7.51 20.55
N LEU A 234 -7.72 -8.42 21.48
CA LEU A 234 -6.73 -9.24 22.19
C LEU A 234 -5.87 -10.06 21.22
N MET A 235 -6.51 -10.81 20.32
CA MET A 235 -5.78 -11.65 19.35
C MET A 235 -4.94 -10.82 18.38
N PRO A 236 -5.46 -9.74 17.75
CA PRO A 236 -4.65 -8.81 16.97
C PRO A 236 -3.44 -8.25 17.72
N THR A 237 -3.64 -7.82 18.97
CA THR A 237 -2.58 -7.23 19.79
C THR A 237 -1.51 -8.26 20.16
N LEU A 238 -1.91 -9.48 20.54
CA LEU A 238 -0.96 -10.56 20.84
C LEU A 238 -0.13 -10.95 19.62
N LEU A 239 -0.74 -11.02 18.44
CA LEU A 239 -0.02 -11.26 17.18
C LEU A 239 0.96 -10.12 16.86
N ALA A 240 0.52 -8.87 16.98
CA ALA A 240 1.37 -7.72 16.73
C ALA A 240 2.55 -7.66 17.71
N LEU A 241 2.28 -7.92 18.99
CA LEU A 241 3.30 -7.91 20.04
C LEU A 241 4.29 -9.06 19.85
N SER A 242 3.83 -10.28 19.56
CA SER A 242 4.71 -11.44 19.37
C SER A 242 5.66 -11.23 18.19
N ILE A 243 5.17 -10.77 17.05
CA ILE A 243 6.01 -10.48 15.88
C ILE A 243 6.98 -9.33 16.20
N THR A 244 6.51 -8.26 16.85
CA THR A 244 7.37 -7.13 17.23
C THR A 244 8.51 -7.58 18.15
N ILE A 245 8.21 -8.39 19.18
CA ILE A 245 9.21 -8.96 20.09
C ILE A 245 10.22 -9.80 19.31
N VAL A 246 9.75 -10.68 18.41
CA VAL A 246 10.64 -11.53 17.62
C VAL A 246 11.60 -10.69 16.77
N LEU A 247 11.09 -9.65 16.10
CA LEU A 247 11.91 -8.76 15.28
C LEU A 247 12.92 -7.95 16.11
N VAL A 248 12.50 -7.42 17.26
CA VAL A 248 13.35 -6.56 18.09
C VAL A 248 14.41 -7.35 18.87
N ILE A 249 14.12 -8.59 19.29
CA ILE A 249 15.06 -9.39 20.10
C ILE A 249 16.00 -10.21 19.21
N PHE A 250 15.47 -10.94 18.22
CA PHE A 250 16.28 -11.91 17.47
C PHE A 250 16.93 -11.33 16.21
N TYR A 251 16.41 -10.22 15.69
CA TYR A 251 16.85 -9.67 14.41
C TYR A 251 17.49 -8.28 14.53
N ASN A 252 17.64 -7.76 15.76
CA ASN A 252 18.26 -6.47 16.04
C ASN A 252 19.71 -6.61 16.56
N ASP A 253 20.31 -7.78 16.34
CA ASP A 253 21.65 -8.08 16.81
C ASP A 253 22.70 -7.33 15.95
N VAL A 254 23.48 -6.45 16.60
CA VAL A 254 24.53 -5.61 15.99
C VAL A 254 25.63 -6.47 15.32
N SER A 255 25.71 -7.76 15.65
CA SER A 255 26.62 -8.72 15.01
C SER A 255 26.30 -8.97 13.52
N ALA A 256 25.06 -8.72 13.07
CA ALA A 256 24.68 -8.79 11.65
C ALA A 256 25.21 -7.61 10.81
N ILE A 257 25.73 -6.55 11.45
CA ILE A 257 26.34 -5.39 10.77
C ILE A 257 27.78 -5.71 10.32
N LYS A 258 28.42 -6.78 10.83
CA LYS A 258 29.84 -7.10 10.55
C LYS A 258 30.10 -7.93 9.28
N SER A 259 29.08 -8.23 8.47
CA SER A 259 29.24 -9.00 7.23
C SER A 259 28.82 -8.23 5.98
N VAL A 260 29.00 -6.90 5.98
CA VAL A 260 29.01 -6.09 4.75
C VAL A 260 30.44 -5.64 4.49
#